data_AF-A0A1G8D5M6-F1
#
_entry.id   AF-A0A1G8D5M6-F1
#
_cell.length_a   1.000
_cell.length_b   1.000
_cell.length_c   1.000
_cell.angle_alpha   90.00
_cell.angle_beta   90.00
_cell.angle_gamma   90.00
#
_symmetry.space_group_name_H-M   'P 1'
#
loop_
_entity.id
_entity.type
_entity.pdbx_description
1 polymer ?
#
loop_
_entity_poly.entity_id
_entity_poly.type
_entity_poly.pdbx_seq_one_letter_code
_entity_poly.pdbx_strand_id
1 'polypeptide(L)'
;MMIATVVGIWIMQLALSVLLDAKGLRLWKHAVVALILAMYIFVIPPLFYPDVLTNEPRCGMPDLGIFMFFLLGGGGLTIVTHFVYLLIAKNKRNKATR
;
A
#
# COMPACT_ATOMS: atom_id res chain seq x y z
N MET A 1 -4.38 -2.82 16.24
CA MET A 1 -3.30 -3.54 15.53
C MET A 1 -3.35 -3.30 14.02
N MET A 2 -4.49 -3.48 13.35
CA MET A 2 -4.64 -3.29 11.89
C MET A 2 -4.26 -1.88 11.38
N ILE A 3 -4.65 -0.82 12.09
CA ILE A 3 -4.28 0.56 11.71
C ILE A 3 -2.76 0.77 11.79
N ALA A 4 -2.12 0.24 12.84
CA ALA A 4 -0.67 0.36 13.02
C ALA A 4 0.11 -0.34 11.90
N THR A 5 -0.37 -1.49 11.42
CA THR A 5 0.25 -2.17 10.27
C THR A 5 0.12 -1.37 8.99
N VAL A 6 -1.05 -0.76 8.70
CA VAL A 6 -1.22 0.08 7.51
C VAL A 6 -0.30 1.31 7.58
N VAL A 7 -0.23 1.98 8.74
CA VAL A 7 0.64 3.14 8.93
C VAL A 7 2.13 2.76 8.80
N GLY A 8 2.54 1.61 9.38
CA GLY A 8 3.92 1.13 9.29
C GLY A 8 4.35 0.84 7.86
N ILE A 9 3.51 0.14 7.09
CA ILE A 9 3.76 -0.13 5.67
C ILE A 9 3.79 1.16 4.86
N TRP A 10 2.91 2.12 5.18
CA TRP A 10 2.89 3.42 4.51
C TRP A 10 4.18 4.22 4.73
N ILE A 11 4.69 4.25 5.97
CA ILE A 11 5.99 4.86 6.29
C ILE A 11 7.12 4.15 5.55
N MET A 12 7.11 2.81 5.54
CA MET A 12 8.11 2.02 4.82
C MET A 12 8.08 2.29 3.32
N GLN A 13 6.89 2.46 2.74
CA GLN A 13 6.72 2.81 1.34
C GLN A 13 7.28 4.20 0.99
N LEU A 14 7.07 5.18 1.87
CA LEU A 14 7.66 6.52 1.76
C LEU A 14 9.19 6.47 1.85
N ALA A 15 9.74 5.80 2.87
CA ALA A 15 11.17 5.66 3.07
C ALA A 15 11.86 5.01 1.86
N LEU A 16 11.28 3.91 1.36
CA LEU A 16 11.79 3.20 0.20
C LEU A 16 11.69 4.07 -1.07
N SER A 17 10.57 4.78 -1.26
CA SER A 17 10.40 5.70 -2.40
C SER A 17 11.41 6.85 -2.40
N VAL A 18 11.80 7.37 -1.23
CA VAL A 18 12.85 8.39 -1.10
C VAL A 18 14.22 7.79 -1.38
N LEU A 19 14.52 6.62 -0.84
CA LEU A 19 15.80 5.94 -1.04
C LEU A 19 16.03 5.58 -2.52
N LEU A 20 14.99 5.14 -3.23
CA LEU A 20 15.06 4.88 -4.66
C LEU A 20 15.22 6.15 -5.50
N ASP A 21 14.71 7.29 -5.03
CA ASP A 21 14.95 8.59 -5.69
C ASP A 21 16.44 8.96 -5.60
N ALA A 22 17.03 8.79 -4.41
CA ALA A 22 18.45 9.05 -4.19
C ALA A 22 19.35 8.18 -5.07
N LYS A 23 18.91 6.95 -5.41
CA LYS A 23 19.62 6.06 -6.34
C LYS A 23 19.30 6.31 -7.82
N GLY A 24 18.44 7.27 -8.17
CA GLY A 24 18.05 7.57 -9.55
C GLY A 24 17.21 6.49 -10.25
N LEU A 25 16.74 5.48 -9.51
CA LEU A 25 16.03 4.31 -10.04
C LEU A 25 14.53 4.59 -10.20
N ARG A 26 14.17 5.44 -11.17
CA ARG A 26 12.78 5.84 -11.45
C ARG A 26 11.84 4.66 -11.74
N LEU A 27 12.32 3.63 -12.44
CA LEU A 27 11.50 2.48 -12.83
C LEU A 27 11.14 1.59 -11.63
N TRP A 28 12.12 1.37 -10.74
CA TRP A 28 11.93 0.51 -9.57
C TRP A 28 10.92 1.07 -8.57
N LYS A 29 10.68 2.39 -8.55
CA LYS A 29 9.62 2.97 -7.71
C LYS A 29 8.24 2.38 -8.02
N HIS A 30 7.98 2.08 -9.29
CA HIS A 30 6.67 1.54 -9.70
C HIS A 30 6.57 0.07 -9.32
N ALA A 31 7.67 -0.67 -9.41
CA ALA A 31 7.76 -2.06 -8.94
C ALA A 31 7.52 -2.18 -7.42
N VAL A 32 8.08 -1.27 -6.63
CA VAL A 32 7.86 -1.22 -5.17
C VAL A 32 6.39 -0.99 -4.83
N VAL A 33 5.72 -0.09 -5.55
CA VAL A 33 4.29 0.19 -5.35
C VAL A 33 3.44 -1.03 -5.71
N ALA A 34 3.73 -1.67 -6.84
CA ALA A 34 3.04 -2.89 -7.25
C ALA A 34 3.24 -4.04 -6.25
N LEU A 35 4.45 -4.21 -5.72
CA LEU A 35 4.77 -5.22 -4.71
C LEU A 35 3.97 -5.01 -3.42
N ILE A 36 3.92 -3.76 -2.93
CA ILE A 36 3.18 -3.43 -1.70
C ILE A 36 1.68 -3.60 -1.92
N LEU A 37 1.16 -3.25 -3.10
CA LEU A 37 -0.23 -3.47 -3.46
C LEU A 37 -0.58 -4.97 -3.47
N ALA A 38 0.30 -5.80 -4.03
CA ALA A 38 0.14 -7.25 -4.00
C ALA A 38 0.15 -7.80 -2.55
N MET A 39 1.00 -7.27 -1.68
CA MET A 39 0.98 -7.63 -0.25
C MET A 39 -0.35 -7.29 0.43
N TYR A 40 -0.91 -6.11 0.17
CA TYR A 40 -2.21 -5.71 0.74
C TYR A 40 -3.38 -6.58 0.26
N ILE A 41 -3.27 -7.21 -0.91
CA ILE A 41 -4.31 -8.07 -1.47
C ILE A 41 -4.15 -9.52 -1.03
N PHE A 42 -2.92 -10.06 -1.06
CA PHE A 42 -2.69 -11.50 -0.92
C PHE A 42 -2.13 -11.90 0.44
N VAL A 43 -1.36 -11.04 1.10
CA VAL A 43 -0.59 -11.43 2.30
C VAL A 43 -1.25 -10.95 3.58
N ILE A 44 -1.68 -9.69 3.60
CA ILE A 44 -2.17 -9.06 4.84
C ILE A 44 -3.59 -9.46 5.24
N PRO A 45 -4.58 -9.56 4.33
CA PRO A 45 -5.93 -9.96 4.71
C PRO A 45 -5.98 -11.31 5.45
N PRO A 46 -5.33 -12.39 4.99
CA PRO A 46 -5.40 -13.69 5.67
C PRO A 46 -4.71 -13.72 7.03
N LEU A 47 -3.75 -12.83 7.28
CA LEU A 47 -3.07 -12.69 8.58
C LEU A 47 -3.97 -12.15 9.69
N PHE A 48 -5.10 -11.54 9.33
CA PHE A 48 -6.03 -10.89 10.26
C PHE A 48 -7.40 -11.58 10.31
N TYR A 49 -7.60 -12.69 9.60
CA TYR A 49 -8.83 -13.46 9.72
C TYR A 49 -8.93 -14.12 11.09
N PRO A 50 -10.09 -14.03 11.76
CA PRO A 50 -10.28 -14.65 13.06
C PRO A 50 -10.25 -16.18 12.95
N ASP A 51 -9.64 -16.86 13.94
CA ASP A 51 -9.71 -18.32 14.08
C ASP A 51 -11.18 -18.75 14.22
N VAL A 52 -11.66 -19.55 13.26
CA VAL A 52 -13.05 -20.00 13.21
C VAL A 52 -13.24 -21.31 13.97
N LEU A 53 -14.13 -21.29 14.97
CA LEU A 53 -14.63 -22.52 15.59
C LEU A 53 -15.54 -23.23 14.56
N THR A 54 -15.23 -24.49 14.27
CA THR A 54 -15.59 -25.25 13.06
C THR A 54 -17.08 -25.52 12.80
N ASN A 55 -18.03 -24.97 13.57
CA ASN A 55 -19.42 -25.46 13.62
C ASN A 55 -20.54 -24.42 13.45
N GLU A 56 -20.27 -23.17 13.04
CA GLU A 56 -21.31 -22.13 12.91
C GLU A 56 -21.56 -21.71 11.45
N PRO A 57 -22.82 -21.39 11.07
CA PRO A 57 -23.17 -20.99 9.70
C PRO A 57 -22.41 -19.73 9.28
N ARG A 58 -21.80 -19.83 8.10
CA ARG A 58 -20.76 -18.95 7.56
C ARG A 58 -21.32 -17.57 7.19
N CYS A 59 -21.23 -16.60 8.10
CA CYS A 59 -21.29 -15.20 7.70
C CYS A 59 -19.89 -14.76 7.29
N GLY A 60 -19.56 -14.86 5.99
CA GLY A 60 -18.30 -14.33 5.41
C GLY A 60 -18.21 -12.78 5.37
N MET A 61 -19.13 -12.10 6.04
CA MET A 61 -19.16 -10.64 6.16
C MET A 61 -17.92 -10.01 6.82
N PRO A 62 -17.30 -10.58 7.89
CA PRO A 62 -16.14 -9.96 8.52
C PRO A 62 -14.88 -10.08 7.67
N ASP A 63 -14.67 -11.21 6.97
CA ASP A 63 -13.52 -11.39 6.08
C ASP A 63 -13.52 -10.38 4.93
N LEU A 64 -14.71 -10.13 4.36
CA LEU A 64 -14.87 -9.13 3.30
C LEU A 64 -14.59 -7.71 3.80
N GLY A 65 -15.00 -7.40 5.04
CA GLY A 65 -14.73 -6.11 5.68
C GLY A 65 -13.23 -5.87 5.90
N ILE A 66 -12.50 -6.87 6.37
CA ILE A 66 -11.04 -6.81 6.54
C ILE A 66 -10.36 -6.64 5.18
N PHE A 67 -10.78 -7.40 4.18
CA PHE A 67 -10.24 -7.30 2.83
C PHE A 67 -10.47 -5.90 2.22
N MET A 68 -11.69 -5.36 2.29
CA MET A 68 -11.99 -4.01 1.80
C MET A 68 -11.20 -2.93 2.55
N PHE A 69 -10.99 -3.07 3.86
CA PHE A 69 -10.22 -2.11 4.64
C PHE A 69 -8.76 -2.03 4.18
N PHE A 70 -8.11 -3.18 3.99
CA PHE A 70 -6.72 -3.19 3.50
C PHE A 70 -6.61 -2.79 2.03
N LEU A 71 -7.60 -3.13 1.20
CA LEU A 71 -7.62 -2.76 -0.21
C LEU A 71 -7.82 -1.24 -0.40
N LEU A 72 -8.87 -0.67 0.19
CA LEU A 72 -9.19 0.75 0.05
C LEU A 72 -8.31 1.63 0.93
N GLY A 73 -8.12 1.25 2.18
CA GLY A 73 -7.34 2.02 3.15
C GLY A 73 -5.83 1.88 2.95
N GLY A 74 -5.32 0.67 2.73
CA GLY A 74 -3.89 0.44 2.46
C GLY A 74 -3.54 0.71 1.01
N GLY A 75 -4.12 -0.07 0.10
CA GLY A 75 -3.83 0.01 -1.33
C GLY A 75 -4.20 1.36 -1.96
N GLY A 76 -5.37 1.90 -1.63
CA GLY A 76 -5.80 3.22 -2.11
C GLY A 76 -4.85 4.34 -1.68
N LEU A 77 -4.46 4.36 -0.40
CA LEU A 77 -3.56 5.39 0.14
C LEU A 77 -2.16 5.30 -0.48
N THR A 78 -1.68 4.09 -0.71
CA THR A 78 -0.44 3.81 -1.44
C THR A 78 -0.46 4.39 -2.86
N ILE A 79 -1.54 4.16 -3.61
CA ILE A 79 -1.70 4.66 -4.99
C ILE A 79 -1.75 6.18 -5.00
N VAL A 80 -2.55 6.79 -4.14
CA VAL A 80 -2.69 8.26 -4.05
C VAL A 80 -1.35 8.91 -3.71
N THR A 81 -0.65 8.37 -2.71
CA THR A 81 0.65 8.90 -2.27
C THR A 81 1.68 8.86 -3.40
N HIS A 82 1.75 7.73 -4.12
CA HIS A 82 2.66 7.59 -5.26
C HIS A 82 2.30 8.53 -6.41
N PHE A 83 1.01 8.69 -6.70
CA PHE A 83 0.54 9.59 -7.75
C PHE A 83 0.88 11.05 -7.45
N VAL A 84 0.62 11.51 -6.22
CA VAL A 84 0.99 12.85 -5.74
C VAL A 84 2.51 13.06 -5.84
N TYR A 85 3.30 12.08 -5.42
CA TYR A 85 4.76 12.14 -5.51
C TYR A 85 5.24 12.33 -6.97
N LEU A 86 4.66 11.58 -7.91
CA LEU A 86 4.99 11.70 -9.34
C LEU A 86 4.62 13.06 -9.92
N LEU A 87 3.46 13.62 -9.54
CA LEU A 87 3.05 14.96 -9.97
C LEU A 87 4.03 16.03 -9.47
N ILE A 88 4.42 15.97 -8.19
CA ILE A 88 5.39 16.90 -7.60
C ILE A 88 6.77 16.77 -8.29
N ALA A 89 7.23 15.53 -8.51
CA ALA A 89 8.50 15.26 -9.17
C ALA A 89 8.52 15.74 -10.64
N LYS A 90 7.41 15.59 -11.37
CA LYS A 90 7.26 16.16 -12.72
C LYS A 90 7.31 17.68 -12.70
N ASN A 91 6.64 18.32 -11.74
CA ASN A 91 6.60 19.78 -11.64
C ASN A 91 7.99 20.38 -11.34
N LYS A 92 8.79 19.73 -10.47
CA LYS A 92 10.19 20.12 -10.25
C LYS A 92 11.06 20.01 -11.50
N ARG A 93 10.86 18.97 -12.33
CA ARG A 93 11.58 18.81 -13.60
C ARG A 93 11.25 19.90 -14.61
N ASN A 94 9.98 20.26 -14.76
CA ASN A 94 9.57 21.34 -15.65
C ASN A 94 10.14 22.69 -15.23
N LYS A 95 10.28 22.93 -13.91
CA LYS A 95 10.89 24.16 -13.40
C LYS A 95 12.40 24.26 -13.63
N ALA A 96 13.10 23.14 -13.79
CA ALA A 96 14.54 23.09 -14.04
C ALA A 96 14.92 23.22 -15.53
N THR A 97 13.93 23.21 -16.44
CA THR A 97 14.15 23.31 -17.90
C THR A 97 13.71 24.69 -18.45
N ARG A 98 13.32 25.62 -17.57
CA ARG A 98 12.85 26.97 -17.93
C ARG A 98 13.82 28.02 -17.41
#